data_AF-A0A1Y2V3K2-F1
#
_entry.id   AF-A0A1Y2V3K2-F1
#
_cell.length_a   1.000
_cell.length_b   1.000
_cell.length_c   1.000
_cell.angle_alpha   90.00
_cell.angle_beta   90.00
_cell.angle_gamma   90.00
#
_symmetry.space_group_name_H-M   'P 1'
#
loop_
_entity.id
_entity.type
_entity.pdbx_description
1 polymer ?
#
loop_
_entity_poly.entity_id
_entity_poly.type
_entity_poly.pdbx_seq_one_letter_code
_entity_poly.pdbx_strand_id
1 'polypeptide(L)'
;MLLNLIFLSWTLPGATFWVGIVWVGVYLVYYWRHRSGDAVKPVSVSFHFTRKCNLECAFCFHTEKTSYVASEHDMKNGLRLLSEAGMLKINFAGGEPFLYPKRLAMLCRFCKEDLGLESVSIITNGTHVTREWMEQYGQWVDVMGVSCDSFNEETNKVIGRGTGKNVEQLFRIRDWCRQLGIKFKLNTVVCTHNWEEDMAGIVGELDPFRWKVFQVLYVEGENDAEEKDTRLDKRKRNARKLLISDEQFQTFCDKHRHLKCFVPEPNSLMASSYLLVDEYLCFLDKGEGVEKQSRSILEVGVQKALSEVRWDQDAFKQRGGLYEWTKDVVEGMEGGCGSGDKMKTLLDCESQEDQMALKATASMLKRIVSNVEVERKFNPGPKFASLLTSSTQTSTQGQHQEHINRNERLPFSVINHPGQLIRDTYYDTKDDHLCALGLWVRQRNINILPLNSTLPITDHKDNTEWNAKVRLGGHFRNSQFVEYDGKKKVSEEVLRITNSKMRLEDLQVASDLQSRRTEWEVLRLADGKAPSAKMTIVVDEVTEAGKENVDESAFNHTIGEVELFQEFVTEEKDDAEHEALRKEIAVQRMKELEEFMLAHPDIFSTDPKPIGKLSAYETWRTLRGQS
;
A
#
# COMPACT_ATOMS: atom_id res chain seq x y z
N MET A 1 67.63 -26.29 -24.43
CA MET A 1 67.71 -25.86 -25.84
C MET A 1 66.44 -25.10 -26.13
N LEU A 2 66.39 -23.81 -26.45
CA LEU A 2 67.40 -22.86 -26.90
C LEU A 2 66.96 -21.48 -26.39
N LEU A 3 67.94 -20.72 -25.94
CA LEU A 3 67.85 -19.27 -25.77
C LEU A 3 67.61 -18.58 -27.11
N ASN A 4 67.03 -17.38 -27.00
CA ASN A 4 67.15 -16.22 -27.89
C ASN A 4 66.37 -16.22 -29.21
N LEU A 5 65.52 -15.19 -29.33
CA LEU A 5 65.31 -14.25 -30.43
C LEU A 5 63.94 -13.59 -30.13
N ILE A 6 63.71 -12.29 -29.98
CA ILE A 6 64.43 -11.06 -30.30
C ILE A 6 63.82 -9.97 -29.41
N PHE A 7 64.68 -9.23 -28.71
CA PHE A 7 64.41 -7.85 -28.33
C PHE A 7 64.17 -7.03 -29.60
N LEU A 8 62.96 -6.51 -29.82
CA LEU A 8 62.80 -5.28 -30.60
C LEU A 8 61.85 -4.34 -29.85
N SER A 9 62.46 -3.28 -29.34
CA SER A 9 61.91 -2.09 -28.73
C SER A 9 60.71 -1.51 -29.47
N TRP A 10 59.57 -1.33 -28.79
CA TRP A 10 58.75 -0.13 -28.95
C TRP A 10 58.22 0.29 -27.57
N THR A 11 58.79 1.40 -27.12
CA THR A 11 58.34 2.27 -26.04
C THR A 11 56.85 2.57 -26.13
N LEU A 12 56.09 2.27 -25.07
CA LEU A 12 54.91 3.03 -24.64
C LEU A 12 54.49 2.52 -23.25
N PRO A 13 54.80 3.25 -22.15
CA PRO A 13 54.39 2.87 -20.80
C PRO A 13 52.86 2.78 -20.59
N GLY A 14 52.07 3.20 -21.59
CA GLY A 14 50.61 3.18 -21.52
C GLY A 14 49.98 1.83 -21.91
N ALA A 15 50.56 1.07 -22.83
CA ALA A 15 49.87 -0.08 -23.43
C ALA A 15 49.67 -1.26 -22.44
N THR A 16 50.68 -1.55 -21.60
CA THR A 16 50.58 -2.60 -20.58
C THR A 16 49.65 -2.22 -19.42
N PHE A 17 49.55 -0.93 -19.10
CA PHE A 17 48.63 -0.41 -18.09
C PHE A 17 47.17 -0.48 -18.55
N TRP A 18 46.89 -0.11 -19.81
CA TRP A 18 45.55 -0.21 -20.39
C TRP A 18 45.10 -1.65 -20.59
N VAL A 19 45.99 -2.56 -21.02
CA VAL A 19 45.67 -4.00 -21.10
C VAL A 19 45.36 -4.56 -19.70
N GLY A 20 46.13 -4.18 -18.67
CA GLY A 20 45.85 -4.57 -17.28
C GLY A 20 44.48 -4.07 -16.77
N ILE A 21 44.12 -2.80 -17.06
CA ILE A 21 42.81 -2.24 -16.69
C ILE A 21 41.67 -2.93 -17.44
N VAL A 22 41.84 -3.23 -18.72
CA VAL A 22 40.83 -3.96 -19.50
C VAL A 22 40.66 -5.38 -18.99
N TRP A 23 41.75 -6.09 -18.66
CA TRP A 23 41.67 -7.43 -18.08
C TRP A 23 41.12 -7.43 -16.66
N VAL A 24 41.41 -6.42 -15.84
CA VAL A 24 40.77 -6.24 -14.52
C VAL A 24 39.30 -5.88 -14.68
N GLY A 25 38.93 -5.05 -15.66
CA GLY A 25 37.54 -4.72 -15.97
C GLY A 25 36.76 -5.94 -16.49
N VAL A 26 37.34 -6.72 -17.39
CA VAL A 26 36.78 -7.99 -17.90
C VAL A 26 36.73 -9.03 -16.79
N TYR A 27 37.76 -9.13 -15.95
CA TYR A 27 37.75 -10.02 -14.78
C TYR A 27 36.74 -9.56 -13.75
N LEU A 28 36.56 -8.27 -13.49
CA LEU A 28 35.55 -7.74 -12.57
C LEU A 28 34.15 -7.90 -13.14
N VAL A 29 33.93 -7.75 -14.45
CA VAL A 29 32.65 -8.03 -15.11
C VAL A 29 32.38 -9.53 -15.12
N TYR A 30 33.37 -10.36 -15.43
CA TYR A 30 33.26 -11.81 -15.35
C TYR A 30 33.01 -12.28 -13.91
N TYR A 31 33.73 -11.71 -12.94
CA TYR A 31 33.60 -11.98 -11.51
C TYR A 31 32.26 -11.47 -10.98
N TRP A 32 31.75 -10.30 -11.38
CA TRP A 32 30.40 -9.84 -11.03
C TRP A 32 29.32 -10.70 -11.67
N ARG A 33 29.52 -11.09 -12.93
CA ARG A 33 28.58 -11.92 -13.71
C ARG A 33 28.62 -13.40 -13.31
N HIS A 34 29.67 -13.86 -12.63
CA HIS A 34 29.81 -15.23 -12.11
C HIS A 34 29.75 -15.33 -10.58
N ARG A 35 29.77 -14.20 -9.85
CA ARG A 35 29.40 -14.14 -8.42
C ARG A 35 27.89 -14.22 -8.22
N SER A 36 27.10 -14.01 -9.28
CA SER A 36 25.72 -14.50 -9.39
C SER A 36 25.67 -16.03 -9.54
N GLY A 37 26.37 -16.76 -8.66
CA GLY A 37 26.09 -18.17 -8.43
C GLY A 37 24.76 -18.26 -7.69
N ASP A 38 23.78 -18.91 -8.33
CA ASP A 38 22.46 -19.28 -7.82
C ASP A 38 21.60 -18.18 -7.17
N ALA A 39 21.55 -17.00 -7.78
CA ALA A 39 20.46 -16.06 -7.48
C ALA A 39 19.12 -16.72 -7.88
N VAL A 40 18.23 -16.85 -6.91
CA VAL A 40 16.92 -17.49 -7.05
C VAL A 40 16.07 -16.66 -8.02
N LYS A 41 15.65 -17.26 -9.14
CA LYS A 41 14.89 -16.57 -10.19
C LYS A 41 13.38 -16.74 -9.97
N PRO A 42 12.62 -15.67 -9.75
CA PRO A 42 11.17 -15.74 -9.52
C PRO A 42 10.40 -15.89 -10.85
N VAL A 43 10.57 -17.01 -11.56
CA VAL A 43 10.07 -17.21 -12.93
C VAL A 43 8.57 -16.92 -13.08
N SER A 44 7.76 -17.36 -12.11
CA SER A 44 6.32 -17.11 -12.06
C SER A 44 5.92 -16.55 -10.71
N VAL A 45 5.36 -15.34 -10.71
CA VAL A 45 4.92 -14.65 -9.49
C VAL A 45 3.40 -14.48 -9.50
N SER A 46 2.75 -14.71 -8.36
CA SER A 46 1.35 -14.32 -8.16
C SER A 46 1.29 -13.05 -7.32
N PHE A 47 0.84 -11.94 -7.91
CA PHE A 47 0.72 -10.66 -7.23
C PHE A 47 -0.72 -10.42 -6.78
N HIS A 48 -0.91 -10.43 -5.48
CA HIS A 48 -2.15 -10.17 -4.77
C HIS A 48 -2.20 -8.69 -4.38
N PHE A 49 -2.44 -7.81 -5.36
CA PHE A 49 -2.32 -6.37 -5.16
C PHE A 49 -3.45 -5.75 -4.30
N THR A 50 -4.45 -6.53 -3.91
CA THR A 50 -5.53 -6.13 -3.02
C THR A 50 -6.03 -7.34 -2.23
N ARG A 51 -6.45 -7.11 -0.98
CA ARG A 51 -7.16 -8.09 -0.15
C ARG A 51 -8.69 -7.90 -0.15
N LYS A 52 -9.20 -6.82 -0.76
CA LYS A 52 -10.63 -6.54 -0.81
C LYS A 52 -11.33 -7.53 -1.73
N CYS A 53 -12.43 -8.13 -1.28
CA CYS A 53 -13.23 -9.06 -2.07
C CYS A 53 -14.73 -8.79 -1.90
N ASN A 54 -15.51 -9.07 -2.94
CA ASN A 54 -16.97 -8.98 -2.90
C ASN A 54 -17.66 -10.31 -2.54
N LEU A 55 -16.90 -11.39 -2.31
CA LEU A 55 -17.41 -12.70 -1.93
C LEU A 55 -16.93 -13.11 -0.52
N GLU A 56 -17.63 -14.06 0.08
CA GLU A 56 -17.46 -14.47 1.48
C GLU A 56 -17.02 -15.93 1.61
N CYS A 57 -16.24 -16.45 0.65
CA CYS A 57 -15.82 -17.86 0.60
C CYS A 57 -15.23 -18.30 1.94
N ALA A 58 -15.84 -19.28 2.61
CA ALA A 58 -15.49 -19.66 3.99
C ALA A 58 -14.07 -20.25 4.12
N PHE A 59 -13.51 -20.82 3.04
CA PHE A 59 -12.13 -21.32 2.98
C PHE A 59 -11.10 -20.28 2.52
N CYS A 60 -11.47 -19.02 2.26
CA CYS A 60 -10.57 -18.04 1.65
C CYS A 60 -9.27 -17.90 2.45
N PHE A 61 -8.14 -18.23 1.81
CA PHE A 61 -6.82 -18.23 2.43
C PHE A 61 -6.06 -16.89 2.33
N HIS A 62 -6.72 -15.83 1.85
CA HIS A 62 -6.13 -14.51 1.61
C HIS A 62 -7.21 -13.45 1.83
N THR A 63 -7.56 -13.29 3.10
CA THR A 63 -8.71 -12.56 3.61
C THR A 63 -8.51 -11.05 3.62
N GLU A 64 -9.62 -10.31 3.74
CA GLU A 64 -9.67 -8.84 3.78
C GLU A 64 -9.18 -8.27 5.12
N LYS A 65 -7.87 -8.43 5.37
CA LYS A 65 -7.18 -7.90 6.56
C LYS A 65 -6.92 -6.39 6.47
N THR A 66 -6.77 -5.88 5.26
CA THR A 66 -6.46 -4.48 4.97
C THR A 66 -7.13 -4.05 3.68
N SER A 67 -7.43 -2.76 3.58
CA SER A 67 -7.89 -2.10 2.35
C SER A 67 -6.74 -1.45 1.57
N TYR A 68 -5.50 -1.62 2.03
CA TYR A 68 -4.32 -1.08 1.38
C TYR A 68 -4.17 -1.64 -0.04
N VAL A 69 -3.77 -0.74 -0.93
CA VAL A 69 -3.35 -1.05 -2.30
C VAL A 69 -2.18 -0.11 -2.59
N ALA A 70 -1.04 -0.66 -2.97
CA ALA A 70 0.14 0.12 -3.32
C ALA A 70 -0.15 1.15 -4.42
N SER A 71 0.63 2.24 -4.46
CA SER A 71 0.48 3.24 -5.52
C SER A 71 0.79 2.65 -6.89
N GLU A 72 0.29 3.25 -7.97
CA GLU A 72 0.65 2.81 -9.33
C GLU A 72 2.16 2.82 -9.55
N HIS A 73 2.84 3.83 -9.03
CA HIS A 73 4.30 3.94 -9.09
C HIS A 73 4.97 2.76 -8.40
N ASP A 74 4.57 2.45 -7.17
CA ASP A 74 5.13 1.37 -6.37
C ASP A 74 4.90 0.00 -7.00
N MET A 75 3.67 -0.26 -7.48
CA MET A 75 3.36 -1.52 -8.17
C MET A 75 4.20 -1.68 -9.45
N LYS A 76 4.30 -0.62 -10.28
CA LYS A 76 5.14 -0.65 -11.49
C LYS A 76 6.60 -0.86 -11.13
N ASN A 77 7.10 -0.19 -10.09
CA ASN A 77 8.48 -0.34 -9.64
C ASN A 77 8.75 -1.77 -9.12
N GLY A 78 7.86 -2.31 -8.30
CA GLY A 78 7.96 -3.69 -7.81
C GLY A 78 7.93 -4.72 -8.94
N LEU A 79 7.02 -4.57 -9.90
CA LEU A 79 6.96 -5.42 -11.09
C LEU A 79 8.22 -5.32 -11.96
N ARG A 80 8.80 -4.13 -12.09
CA ARG A 80 10.09 -3.93 -12.77
C ARG A 80 11.20 -4.67 -12.05
N LEU A 81 11.32 -4.52 -10.73
CA LEU A 81 12.31 -5.24 -9.92
C LEU A 81 12.17 -6.76 -10.05
N LEU A 82 10.95 -7.28 -10.09
CA LEU A 82 10.68 -8.71 -10.30
C LEU A 82 11.10 -9.17 -11.71
N SER A 83 10.78 -8.37 -12.74
CA SER A 83 11.21 -8.63 -14.12
C SER A 83 12.74 -8.65 -14.25
N GLU A 84 13.42 -7.63 -13.69
CA GLU A 84 14.89 -7.55 -13.64
C GLU A 84 15.53 -8.73 -12.88
N ALA A 85 14.83 -9.27 -11.88
CA ALA A 85 15.25 -10.46 -11.15
C ALA A 85 15.02 -11.79 -11.91
N GLY A 86 14.35 -11.76 -13.07
CA GLY A 86 14.12 -12.91 -13.94
C GLY A 86 12.68 -13.46 -13.95
N MET A 87 11.70 -12.65 -13.56
CA MET A 87 10.28 -13.00 -13.73
C MET A 87 9.90 -13.01 -15.22
N LEU A 88 9.28 -14.10 -15.66
CA LEU A 88 8.76 -14.26 -17.04
C LEU A 88 7.24 -14.26 -17.09
N LYS A 89 6.60 -14.62 -15.97
CA LYS A 89 5.15 -14.74 -15.85
C LYS A 89 4.63 -14.06 -14.59
N ILE A 90 3.55 -13.31 -14.76
CA ILE A 90 2.79 -12.69 -13.67
C ILE A 90 1.36 -13.24 -13.62
N ASN A 91 0.85 -13.42 -12.41
CA ASN A 91 -0.53 -13.78 -12.15
C ASN A 91 -1.16 -12.78 -11.19
N PHE A 92 -2.04 -11.92 -11.69
CA PHE A 92 -2.80 -10.98 -10.87
C PHE A 92 -3.95 -11.71 -10.17
N ALA A 93 -3.92 -11.71 -8.83
CA ALA A 93 -4.92 -12.34 -7.97
C ALA A 93 -5.14 -11.44 -6.73
N GLY A 94 -5.55 -12.03 -5.60
CA GLY A 94 -5.82 -11.30 -4.35
C GLY A 94 -7.21 -11.59 -3.82
N GLY A 95 -7.89 -10.56 -3.32
CA GLY A 95 -9.31 -10.59 -2.97
C GLY A 95 -10.17 -10.75 -4.22
N GLU A 96 -10.45 -9.64 -4.93
CA GLU A 96 -10.99 -9.68 -6.30
C GLU A 96 -10.37 -8.58 -7.20
N PRO A 97 -9.51 -8.95 -8.17
CA PRO A 97 -8.88 -7.99 -9.09
C PRO A 97 -9.84 -7.08 -9.84
N PHE A 98 -11.00 -7.60 -10.26
CA PHE A 98 -11.99 -6.84 -11.03
C PHE A 98 -12.75 -5.78 -10.22
N LEU A 99 -12.52 -5.66 -8.90
CA LEU A 99 -12.93 -4.48 -8.13
C LEU A 99 -12.13 -3.23 -8.49
N TYR A 100 -10.98 -3.39 -9.16
CA TYR A 100 -10.10 -2.30 -9.59
C TYR A 100 -9.81 -2.39 -11.10
N PRO A 101 -10.82 -2.32 -11.99
CA PRO A 101 -10.70 -2.70 -13.39
C PRO A 101 -9.71 -1.84 -14.19
N LYS A 102 -9.68 -0.52 -13.96
CA LYS A 102 -8.72 0.40 -14.61
C LYS A 102 -7.27 0.11 -14.18
N ARG A 103 -7.07 -0.19 -12.89
CA ARG A 103 -5.77 -0.52 -12.32
C ARG A 103 -5.28 -1.87 -12.83
N LEU A 104 -6.14 -2.87 -12.84
CA LEU A 104 -5.83 -4.19 -13.40
C LEU A 104 -5.42 -4.09 -14.88
N ALA A 105 -6.18 -3.33 -15.68
CA ALA A 105 -5.86 -3.08 -17.08
C ALA A 105 -4.48 -2.40 -17.25
N MET A 106 -4.20 -1.37 -16.46
CA MET A 106 -2.91 -0.69 -16.44
C MET A 106 -1.76 -1.64 -16.11
N LEU A 107 -1.93 -2.52 -15.10
CA LEU A 107 -0.91 -3.49 -14.71
C LEU A 107 -0.68 -4.56 -15.80
N CYS A 108 -1.75 -5.05 -16.43
CA CYS A 108 -1.66 -6.01 -17.53
C CYS A 108 -0.90 -5.41 -18.71
N ARG A 109 -1.26 -4.18 -19.10
CA ARG A 109 -0.57 -3.43 -20.15
C ARG A 109 0.91 -3.25 -19.82
N PHE A 110 1.22 -2.75 -18.62
CA PHE A 110 2.60 -2.50 -18.20
C PHE A 110 3.45 -3.78 -18.24
N CYS A 111 2.90 -4.89 -17.76
CA CYS A 111 3.60 -6.17 -17.83
C CYS A 111 3.83 -6.67 -19.25
N LYS A 112 2.87 -6.47 -20.16
CA LYS A 112 2.93 -7.00 -21.52
C LYS A 112 3.73 -6.10 -22.48
N GLU A 113 3.49 -4.79 -22.45
CA GLU A 113 4.12 -3.82 -23.35
C GLU A 113 5.46 -3.29 -22.82
N ASP A 114 5.50 -2.82 -21.57
CA ASP A 114 6.70 -2.17 -21.02
C ASP A 114 7.74 -3.17 -20.52
N LEU A 115 7.31 -4.24 -19.83
CA LEU A 115 8.22 -5.25 -19.27
C LEU A 115 8.49 -6.42 -20.21
N GLY A 116 7.67 -6.59 -21.26
CA GLY A 116 7.82 -7.68 -22.22
C GLY A 116 7.67 -9.08 -21.61
N LEU A 117 6.84 -9.23 -20.56
CA LEU A 117 6.63 -10.54 -19.94
C LEU A 117 5.99 -11.53 -20.92
N GLU A 118 6.45 -12.78 -20.88
CA GLU A 118 5.92 -13.84 -21.73
C GLU A 118 4.44 -14.07 -21.46
N SER A 119 4.03 -14.08 -20.19
CA SER A 119 2.65 -14.38 -19.80
C SER A 119 2.12 -13.47 -18.71
N VAL A 120 0.95 -12.89 -18.99
CA VAL A 120 0.11 -12.15 -18.05
C VAL A 120 -1.17 -12.96 -17.83
N SER A 121 -1.42 -13.30 -16.57
CA SER A 121 -2.59 -14.09 -16.17
C SER A 121 -3.38 -13.39 -15.08
N ILE A 122 -4.69 -13.63 -15.05
CA ILE A 122 -5.60 -13.08 -14.04
C ILE A 122 -6.37 -14.22 -13.40
N ILE A 123 -6.47 -14.25 -12.07
CA ILE A 123 -7.41 -15.11 -11.35
C ILE A 123 -8.54 -14.27 -10.77
N THR A 124 -9.78 -14.61 -11.10
CA THR A 124 -10.99 -13.87 -10.69
C THR A 124 -12.10 -14.82 -10.25
N ASN A 125 -12.99 -14.34 -9.40
CA ASN A 125 -14.26 -14.99 -9.10
C ASN A 125 -15.30 -14.85 -10.24
N GLY A 126 -15.06 -13.97 -11.21
CA GLY A 126 -15.88 -13.79 -12.40
C GLY A 126 -17.04 -12.80 -12.28
N THR A 127 -17.42 -12.36 -11.06
CA THR A 127 -18.67 -11.61 -10.85
C THR A 127 -18.65 -10.20 -11.44
N HIS A 128 -17.47 -9.59 -11.55
CA HIS A 128 -17.27 -8.24 -12.08
C HIS A 128 -16.62 -8.21 -13.47
N VAL A 129 -16.42 -9.37 -14.10
CA VAL A 129 -15.90 -9.43 -15.47
C VAL A 129 -17.00 -8.99 -16.43
N THR A 130 -16.72 -7.95 -17.23
CA THR A 130 -17.64 -7.47 -18.26
C THR A 130 -17.04 -7.66 -19.65
N ARG A 131 -17.93 -7.70 -20.65
CA ARG A 131 -17.53 -7.84 -22.04
C ARG A 131 -16.68 -6.65 -22.51
N GLU A 132 -17.04 -5.45 -22.09
CA GLU A 132 -16.36 -4.20 -22.45
C GLU A 132 -14.92 -4.20 -21.96
N TRP A 133 -14.67 -4.66 -20.72
CA TRP A 133 -13.31 -4.76 -20.19
C TRP A 133 -12.48 -5.77 -21.00
N MET A 134 -13.08 -6.92 -21.33
CA MET A 134 -12.42 -7.97 -22.11
C MET A 134 -12.06 -7.48 -23.52
N GLU A 135 -12.98 -6.83 -24.23
CA GLU A 135 -12.73 -6.30 -25.58
C GLU A 135 -11.69 -5.17 -25.56
N GLN A 136 -11.70 -4.30 -24.54
CA GLN A 136 -10.79 -3.16 -24.48
C GLN A 136 -9.36 -3.55 -24.05
N TYR A 137 -9.23 -4.47 -23.10
CA TYR A 137 -7.95 -4.74 -22.42
C TYR A 137 -7.45 -6.19 -22.54
N GLY A 138 -8.28 -7.09 -23.06
CA GLY A 138 -7.96 -8.52 -23.18
C GLY A 138 -6.75 -8.82 -24.07
N GLN A 139 -6.37 -7.91 -24.96
CA GLN A 139 -5.18 -8.03 -25.80
C GLN A 139 -3.87 -8.23 -25.01
N TRP A 140 -3.80 -7.75 -23.75
CA TRP A 140 -2.63 -7.89 -22.87
C TRP A 140 -2.71 -9.07 -21.91
N VAL A 141 -3.79 -9.87 -21.98
CA VAL A 141 -4.02 -11.00 -21.09
C VAL A 141 -3.86 -12.30 -21.86
N ASP A 142 -2.97 -13.18 -21.40
CA ASP A 142 -2.78 -14.50 -22.02
C ASP A 142 -3.71 -15.54 -21.44
N VAL A 143 -3.95 -15.49 -20.12
CA VAL A 143 -4.75 -16.48 -19.39
C VAL A 143 -5.76 -15.81 -18.47
N MET A 144 -7.04 -16.18 -18.62
CA MET A 144 -8.11 -15.82 -17.69
C MET A 144 -8.50 -17.04 -16.87
N GLY A 145 -8.12 -17.07 -15.59
CA GLY A 145 -8.49 -18.08 -14.63
C GLY A 145 -9.73 -17.69 -13.85
N VAL A 146 -10.80 -18.47 -13.98
CA VAL A 146 -12.03 -18.25 -13.21
C VAL A 146 -12.14 -19.31 -12.12
N SER A 147 -12.32 -18.86 -10.89
CA SER A 147 -12.55 -19.74 -9.75
C SER A 147 -14.02 -20.16 -9.72
N CYS A 148 -14.31 -21.47 -9.76
CA CYS A 148 -15.64 -22.06 -9.64
C CYS A 148 -15.50 -23.41 -8.92
N ASP A 149 -16.18 -23.54 -7.78
CA ASP A 149 -15.97 -24.68 -6.87
C ASP A 149 -17.10 -25.71 -6.97
N SER A 150 -18.21 -25.36 -7.58
CA SER A 150 -19.35 -26.23 -7.79
C SER A 150 -20.17 -25.73 -8.97
N PHE A 151 -20.81 -26.63 -9.70
CA PHE A 151 -21.82 -26.25 -10.69
C PHE A 151 -23.24 -26.29 -10.13
N ASN A 152 -23.40 -26.79 -8.90
CA ASN A 152 -24.60 -26.59 -8.10
C ASN A 152 -24.55 -25.24 -7.37
N GLU A 153 -25.56 -24.42 -7.61
CA GLU A 153 -25.67 -23.07 -7.02
C GLU A 153 -25.87 -23.10 -5.50
N GLU A 154 -26.61 -24.07 -4.96
CA GLU A 154 -26.80 -24.19 -3.51
C GLU A 154 -25.48 -24.55 -2.80
N THR A 155 -24.69 -25.44 -3.39
CA THR A 155 -23.34 -25.75 -2.91
C THR A 155 -22.45 -24.50 -2.93
N ASN A 156 -22.49 -23.70 -4.01
CA ASN A 156 -21.75 -22.43 -4.06
C ASN A 156 -22.22 -21.43 -2.98
N LYS A 157 -23.51 -21.33 -2.70
CA LYS A 157 -24.03 -20.46 -1.63
C LYS A 157 -23.51 -20.89 -0.27
N VAL A 158 -23.53 -22.18 0.04
CA VAL A 158 -23.01 -22.72 1.30
C VAL A 158 -21.51 -22.46 1.45
N ILE A 159 -20.75 -22.58 0.36
CA ILE A 159 -19.33 -22.25 0.32
C ILE A 159 -19.06 -20.75 0.52
N GLY A 160 -20.03 -19.87 0.22
CA GLY A 160 -19.88 -18.41 0.28
C GLY A 160 -19.52 -17.75 -1.07
N ARG A 161 -19.81 -18.44 -2.18
CA ARG A 161 -19.52 -17.98 -3.56
C ARG A 161 -20.76 -17.87 -4.44
N GLY A 162 -21.91 -18.35 -4.01
CA GLY A 162 -23.14 -18.34 -4.80
C GLY A 162 -23.74 -16.94 -4.94
N THR A 163 -24.00 -16.53 -6.18
CA THR A 163 -24.66 -15.26 -6.55
C THR A 163 -25.96 -15.51 -7.33
N GLY A 164 -26.31 -16.77 -7.56
CA GLY A 164 -27.45 -17.24 -8.35
C GLY A 164 -27.15 -17.48 -9.83
N LYS A 165 -26.03 -16.95 -10.35
CA LYS A 165 -25.71 -16.94 -11.79
C LYS A 165 -24.26 -17.30 -12.11
N ASN A 166 -23.57 -17.96 -11.19
CA ASN A 166 -22.13 -18.21 -11.30
C ASN A 166 -21.78 -19.04 -12.53
N VAL A 167 -22.54 -20.11 -12.78
CA VAL A 167 -22.30 -21.00 -13.93
C VAL A 167 -22.58 -20.28 -15.25
N GLU A 168 -23.67 -19.51 -15.34
CA GLU A 168 -23.97 -18.71 -16.54
C GLU A 168 -22.85 -17.72 -16.86
N GLN A 169 -22.37 -17.00 -15.83
CA GLN A 169 -21.27 -16.05 -15.97
C GLN A 169 -19.96 -16.75 -16.38
N LEU A 170 -19.70 -17.96 -15.88
CA LEU A 170 -18.53 -18.76 -16.27
C LEU A 170 -18.53 -19.07 -17.77
N PHE A 171 -19.67 -19.49 -18.33
CA PHE A 171 -19.83 -19.73 -19.76
C PHE A 171 -19.66 -18.46 -20.60
N ARG A 172 -20.17 -17.31 -20.14
CA ARG A 172 -19.97 -16.02 -20.81
C ARG A 172 -18.49 -15.64 -20.88
N ILE A 173 -17.78 -15.73 -19.76
CA ILE A 173 -16.34 -15.43 -19.72
C ILE A 173 -15.57 -16.38 -20.64
N ARG A 174 -15.91 -17.66 -20.63
CA ARG A 174 -15.35 -18.68 -21.53
C ARG A 174 -15.53 -18.30 -23.00
N ASP A 175 -16.73 -17.87 -23.39
CA ASP A 175 -17.03 -17.44 -24.76
C ASP A 175 -16.24 -16.19 -25.16
N TRP A 176 -16.15 -15.18 -24.28
CA TRP A 176 -15.34 -13.98 -24.53
C TRP A 176 -13.85 -14.32 -24.66
N CYS A 177 -13.34 -15.22 -23.81
CA CYS A 177 -11.95 -15.68 -23.89
C CYS A 177 -11.66 -16.31 -25.26
N ARG A 178 -12.54 -17.19 -25.75
CA ARG A 178 -12.41 -17.80 -27.08
C ARG A 178 -12.43 -16.78 -28.21
N GLN A 179 -13.34 -15.80 -28.16
CA GLN A 179 -13.44 -14.76 -29.18
C GLN A 179 -12.19 -13.88 -29.26
N LEU A 180 -11.52 -13.66 -28.13
CA LEU A 180 -10.35 -12.78 -28.02
C LEU A 180 -9.01 -13.53 -28.04
N GLY A 181 -9.02 -14.85 -28.20
CA GLY A 181 -7.81 -15.68 -28.17
C GLY A 181 -7.14 -15.78 -26.79
N ILE A 182 -7.87 -15.51 -25.71
CA ILE A 182 -7.38 -15.62 -24.33
C ILE A 182 -7.58 -17.07 -23.86
N LYS A 183 -6.56 -17.66 -23.26
CA LYS A 183 -6.63 -19.03 -22.73
C LYS A 183 -7.51 -19.09 -21.47
N PHE A 184 -8.64 -19.80 -21.53
CA PHE A 184 -9.57 -19.96 -20.41
C PHE A 184 -9.13 -21.07 -19.44
N LYS A 185 -8.93 -20.71 -18.17
CA LYS A 185 -8.53 -21.63 -17.09
C LYS A 185 -9.63 -21.73 -16.04
N LEU A 186 -9.84 -22.93 -15.52
CA LEU A 186 -10.74 -23.19 -14.39
C LEU A 186 -9.92 -23.47 -13.12
N ASN A 187 -10.32 -22.91 -12.00
CA ASN A 187 -9.78 -23.22 -10.67
C ASN A 187 -10.92 -23.71 -9.76
N THR A 188 -10.70 -24.80 -9.04
CA THR A 188 -11.68 -25.40 -8.12
C THR A 188 -10.97 -25.76 -6.82
N VAL A 189 -11.53 -25.36 -5.67
CA VAL A 189 -11.13 -25.80 -4.34
C VAL A 189 -12.08 -26.90 -3.89
N VAL A 190 -11.54 -28.09 -3.67
CA VAL A 190 -12.29 -29.26 -3.21
C VAL A 190 -12.34 -29.25 -1.68
N CYS A 191 -13.56 -29.31 -1.14
CA CYS A 191 -13.90 -29.23 0.27
C CYS A 191 -15.04 -30.21 0.62
N THR A 192 -15.48 -30.20 1.88
CA THR A 192 -16.53 -31.11 2.39
C THR A 192 -17.85 -31.04 1.61
N HIS A 193 -18.13 -29.94 0.92
CA HIS A 193 -19.39 -29.75 0.20
C HIS A 193 -19.39 -30.21 -1.27
N ASN A 194 -18.23 -30.43 -1.89
CA ASN A 194 -18.14 -30.72 -3.33
C ASN A 194 -17.24 -31.92 -3.69
N TRP A 195 -16.57 -32.56 -2.72
CA TRP A 195 -15.66 -33.68 -3.01
C TRP A 195 -16.35 -34.91 -3.64
N GLU A 196 -17.67 -35.04 -3.49
CA GLU A 196 -18.47 -36.08 -4.15
C GLU A 196 -19.03 -35.69 -5.51
N GLU A 197 -18.97 -34.41 -5.89
CA GLU A 197 -19.57 -33.90 -7.12
C GLU A 197 -18.88 -34.49 -8.36
N ASP A 198 -19.67 -34.84 -9.38
CA ASP A 198 -19.18 -35.16 -10.71
C ASP A 198 -19.30 -33.91 -11.59
N MET A 199 -18.15 -33.38 -11.95
CA MET A 199 -17.97 -32.15 -12.71
C MET A 199 -17.60 -32.41 -14.17
N ALA A 200 -17.42 -33.68 -14.56
CA ALA A 200 -16.78 -34.02 -15.84
C ALA A 200 -17.55 -33.51 -17.05
N GLY A 201 -18.89 -33.63 -17.04
CA GLY A 201 -19.74 -33.18 -18.14
C GLY A 201 -19.61 -31.67 -18.41
N ILE A 202 -19.76 -30.85 -17.37
CA ILE A 202 -19.72 -29.39 -17.51
C ILE A 202 -18.29 -28.90 -17.79
N VAL A 203 -17.28 -29.48 -17.17
CA VAL A 203 -15.87 -29.15 -17.49
C VAL A 203 -15.55 -29.50 -18.95
N GLY A 204 -16.04 -30.63 -19.45
CA GLY A 204 -15.90 -31.01 -20.85
C GLY A 204 -16.56 -30.01 -21.80
N GLU A 205 -17.72 -29.45 -21.42
CA GLU A 205 -18.40 -28.42 -22.22
C GLU A 205 -17.68 -27.07 -22.17
N LEU A 206 -17.18 -26.67 -21.00
CA LEU A 206 -16.38 -25.45 -20.83
C LEU A 206 -15.09 -25.52 -21.64
N ASP A 207 -14.49 -26.71 -21.73
CA ASP A 207 -13.23 -26.99 -22.41
C ASP A 207 -12.11 -26.01 -22.01
N PRO A 208 -11.78 -25.91 -20.70
CA PRO A 208 -10.67 -25.09 -20.26
C PRO A 208 -9.36 -25.72 -20.74
N PHE A 209 -8.40 -24.92 -21.19
CA PHE A 209 -7.07 -25.45 -21.52
C PHE A 209 -6.37 -26.05 -20.29
N ARG A 210 -6.77 -25.59 -19.09
CA ARG A 210 -6.29 -26.11 -17.81
C ARG A 210 -7.34 -25.97 -16.72
N TRP A 211 -7.56 -27.05 -15.99
CA TRP A 211 -8.39 -27.11 -14.79
C TRP A 211 -7.52 -27.45 -13.59
N LYS A 212 -7.29 -26.46 -12.72
CA LYS A 212 -6.55 -26.62 -11.46
C LYS A 212 -7.52 -27.00 -10.35
N VAL A 213 -7.23 -28.11 -9.69
CA VAL A 213 -8.06 -28.68 -8.63
C VAL A 213 -7.24 -28.72 -7.36
N PHE A 214 -7.57 -27.85 -6.42
CA PHE A 214 -6.86 -27.66 -5.17
C PHE A 214 -7.57 -28.41 -4.05
N GLN A 215 -6.83 -29.11 -3.21
CA GLN A 215 -7.36 -29.50 -1.90
C GLN A 215 -7.52 -28.23 -1.05
N VAL A 216 -8.60 -28.14 -0.28
CA VAL A 216 -8.79 -27.01 0.64
C VAL A 216 -7.62 -26.93 1.64
N LEU A 217 -7.06 -25.71 1.76
CA LEU A 217 -5.91 -25.44 2.61
C LEU A 217 -6.33 -24.63 3.85
N TYR A 218 -5.87 -25.10 5.00
CA TYR A 218 -5.92 -24.33 6.24
C TYR A 218 -4.67 -23.46 6.37
N VAL A 219 -4.85 -22.17 6.65
CA VAL A 219 -3.78 -21.18 6.83
C VAL A 219 -4.05 -20.39 8.11
N GLU A 220 -3.14 -20.51 9.08
CA GLU A 220 -3.23 -19.80 10.35
C GLU A 220 -3.08 -18.28 10.14
N GLY A 221 -3.90 -17.50 10.85
CA GLY A 221 -4.05 -16.07 10.69
C GLY A 221 -4.88 -15.65 9.47
N GLU A 222 -5.34 -16.55 8.60
CA GLU A 222 -6.18 -16.24 7.44
C GLU A 222 -7.59 -16.82 7.58
N ASN A 223 -7.69 -18.15 7.69
CA ASN A 223 -8.97 -18.87 7.72
C ASN A 223 -9.14 -19.75 8.95
N ASP A 224 -8.61 -19.29 10.08
CA ASP A 224 -8.57 -19.97 11.37
C ASP A 224 -9.47 -19.37 12.45
N ALA A 225 -10.27 -18.35 12.11
CA ALA A 225 -11.10 -17.64 13.06
C ALA A 225 -12.16 -18.54 13.72
N GLU A 226 -12.48 -18.24 14.97
CA GLU A 226 -13.55 -18.94 15.69
C GLU A 226 -14.93 -18.65 15.07
N GLU A 227 -15.86 -19.59 15.19
CA GLU A 227 -17.21 -19.46 14.61
C GLU A 227 -17.96 -18.22 15.12
N LYS A 228 -17.73 -17.84 16.38
CA LYS A 228 -18.29 -16.62 16.96
C LYS A 228 -17.76 -15.37 16.25
N ASP A 229 -16.51 -15.39 15.83
CA ASP A 229 -15.84 -14.24 15.22
C ASP A 229 -16.23 -14.08 13.76
N THR A 230 -16.45 -15.18 13.04
CA THR A 230 -16.97 -15.14 11.65
C THR A 230 -18.41 -14.61 11.57
N ARG A 231 -19.19 -14.74 12.65
CA ARG A 231 -20.54 -14.16 12.76
C ARG A 231 -20.51 -12.65 13.06
N LEU A 232 -19.50 -12.20 13.79
CA LEU A 232 -19.33 -10.80 14.18
C LEU A 232 -18.64 -9.98 13.07
N ASP A 233 -17.65 -10.57 12.40
CA ASP A 233 -16.90 -9.95 11.31
C ASP A 233 -16.92 -10.85 10.07
N LYS A 234 -17.70 -10.41 9.08
CA LYS A 234 -17.81 -11.06 7.77
C LYS A 234 -16.54 -11.02 6.93
N ARG A 235 -15.42 -10.48 7.42
CA ARG A 235 -14.09 -10.57 6.78
C ARG A 235 -13.27 -11.74 7.31
N LYS A 236 -13.59 -12.25 8.50
CA LYS A 236 -12.94 -13.43 9.10
C LYS A 236 -13.48 -14.72 8.48
N ARG A 237 -12.62 -15.74 8.41
CA ARG A 237 -12.93 -17.02 7.74
C ARG A 237 -12.59 -18.20 8.63
N ASN A 238 -13.28 -19.32 8.41
CA ASN A 238 -13.05 -20.57 9.12
C ASN A 238 -13.10 -21.73 8.12
N ALA A 239 -11.94 -22.30 7.82
CA ALA A 239 -11.81 -23.43 6.90
C ALA A 239 -11.96 -24.79 7.60
N ARG A 240 -12.00 -24.87 8.94
CA ARG A 240 -11.89 -26.15 9.69
C ARG A 240 -12.99 -27.15 9.31
N LYS A 241 -14.22 -26.66 9.14
CA LYS A 241 -15.38 -27.48 8.76
C LYS A 241 -15.40 -27.88 7.28
N LEU A 242 -14.51 -27.29 6.50
CA LEU A 242 -14.41 -27.49 5.06
C LEU A 242 -13.30 -28.47 4.69
N LEU A 243 -12.40 -28.79 5.63
CA LEU A 243 -11.28 -29.70 5.42
C LEU A 243 -11.74 -31.11 5.04
N ILE A 244 -11.02 -31.70 4.09
CA ILE A 244 -11.22 -33.08 3.62
C ILE A 244 -9.93 -33.86 3.79
N SER A 245 -10.05 -35.18 3.96
CA SER A 245 -8.88 -36.07 3.98
C SER A 245 -8.24 -36.18 2.59
N ASP A 246 -6.97 -36.61 2.56
CA ASP A 246 -6.27 -36.89 1.31
C ASP A 246 -6.98 -38.01 0.51
N GLU A 247 -7.63 -38.96 1.18
CA GLU A 247 -8.43 -40.02 0.55
C GLU A 247 -9.70 -39.46 -0.14
N GLN A 248 -10.38 -38.51 0.50
CA GLN A 248 -11.53 -37.82 -0.11
C GLN A 248 -11.11 -37.01 -1.33
N PHE A 249 -9.98 -36.29 -1.22
CA PHE A 249 -9.42 -35.55 -2.35
C PHE A 249 -9.01 -36.49 -3.50
N GLN A 250 -8.38 -37.62 -3.18
CA GLN A 250 -8.02 -38.64 -4.17
C GLN A 250 -9.25 -39.22 -4.86
N THR A 251 -10.35 -39.43 -4.12
CA THR A 251 -11.62 -39.88 -4.70
C THR A 251 -12.16 -38.89 -5.73
N PHE A 252 -12.11 -37.58 -5.44
CA PHE A 252 -12.45 -36.55 -6.42
C PHE A 252 -11.52 -36.59 -7.64
N CYS A 253 -10.20 -36.77 -7.42
CA CYS A 253 -9.23 -36.87 -8.50
C CYS A 253 -9.48 -38.08 -9.41
N ASP A 254 -9.76 -39.25 -8.85
CA ASP A 254 -9.97 -40.47 -9.62
C ASP A 254 -11.21 -40.40 -10.52
N LYS A 255 -12.26 -39.68 -10.10
CA LYS A 255 -13.42 -39.38 -10.95
C LYS A 255 -13.04 -38.57 -12.19
N HIS A 256 -12.12 -37.61 -12.08
CA HIS A 256 -11.92 -36.56 -13.09
C HIS A 256 -10.59 -36.63 -13.85
N ARG A 257 -9.63 -37.44 -13.41
CA ARG A 257 -8.27 -37.58 -14.02
C ARG A 257 -8.26 -37.98 -15.49
N HIS A 258 -9.38 -38.48 -16.00
CA HIS A 258 -9.53 -38.84 -17.41
C HIS A 258 -9.61 -37.61 -18.34
N LEU A 259 -9.90 -36.42 -17.80
CA LEU A 259 -9.93 -35.18 -18.55
C LEU A 259 -8.51 -34.65 -18.76
N LYS A 260 -8.15 -34.33 -20.01
CA LYS A 260 -6.80 -33.86 -20.38
C LYS A 260 -6.38 -32.57 -19.67
N CYS A 261 -7.33 -31.69 -19.37
CA CYS A 261 -7.08 -30.41 -18.72
C CYS A 261 -6.89 -30.52 -17.20
N PHE A 262 -7.17 -31.68 -16.59
CA PHE A 262 -7.19 -31.88 -15.14
C PHE A 262 -5.79 -31.85 -14.53
N VAL A 263 -5.58 -30.96 -13.55
CA VAL A 263 -4.32 -30.83 -12.82
C VAL A 263 -4.58 -30.74 -11.31
N PRO A 264 -4.40 -31.84 -10.56
CA PRO A 264 -4.62 -31.85 -9.12
C PRO A 264 -3.46 -31.23 -8.35
N GLU A 265 -3.76 -30.57 -7.24
CA GLU A 265 -2.82 -29.98 -6.30
C GLU A 265 -3.25 -30.30 -4.86
N PRO A 266 -2.74 -31.40 -4.26
CA PRO A 266 -2.92 -31.69 -2.84
C PRO A 266 -2.15 -30.68 -1.97
N ASN A 267 -2.51 -30.61 -0.68
CA ASN A 267 -1.90 -29.69 0.28
C ASN A 267 -0.38 -29.87 0.42
N SER A 268 0.11 -31.11 0.28
CA SER A 268 1.55 -31.44 0.28
C SER A 268 2.36 -30.75 -0.82
N LEU A 269 1.70 -30.33 -1.91
CA LEU A 269 2.32 -29.63 -3.04
C LEU A 269 2.03 -28.14 -3.05
N MET A 270 0.95 -27.67 -2.43
CA MET A 270 0.52 -26.26 -2.52
C MET A 270 1.33 -25.31 -1.62
N ALA A 271 1.61 -25.69 -0.37
CA ALA A 271 1.99 -24.74 0.69
C ALA A 271 3.29 -23.95 0.40
N SER A 272 4.25 -24.55 -0.30
CA SER A 272 5.58 -23.97 -0.54
C SER A 272 5.93 -23.70 -2.02
N SER A 273 5.01 -24.02 -2.94
CA SER A 273 5.30 -24.05 -4.39
C SER A 273 4.86 -22.80 -5.14
N TYR A 274 4.26 -21.83 -4.46
CA TYR A 274 3.84 -20.55 -5.03
C TYR A 274 4.69 -19.42 -4.49
N LEU A 275 5.14 -18.56 -5.40
CA LEU A 275 5.75 -17.31 -5.01
C LEU A 275 4.67 -16.22 -5.02
N LEU A 276 4.14 -15.93 -3.84
CA LEU A 276 3.06 -14.96 -3.63
C LEU A 276 3.66 -13.62 -3.22
N VAL A 277 3.20 -12.55 -3.84
CA VAL A 277 3.51 -11.16 -3.46
C VAL A 277 2.21 -10.51 -2.99
N ASP A 278 2.21 -9.92 -1.81
CA ASP A 278 1.04 -9.27 -1.22
C ASP A 278 0.86 -7.82 -1.65
N GLU A 279 -0.16 -7.15 -1.11
CA GLU A 279 -0.52 -5.78 -1.42
C GLU A 279 0.56 -4.73 -1.08
N TYR A 280 1.50 -5.07 -0.19
CA TYR A 280 2.66 -4.26 0.21
C TYR A 280 3.94 -4.58 -0.59
N LEU A 281 3.82 -5.46 -1.59
CA LEU A 281 4.93 -5.97 -2.38
C LEU A 281 5.94 -6.78 -1.53
N CYS A 282 5.46 -7.47 -0.50
CA CYS A 282 6.21 -8.43 0.29
C CYS A 282 5.96 -9.85 -0.21
N PHE A 283 6.95 -10.74 -0.11
CA PHE A 283 6.71 -12.16 -0.36
C PHE A 283 5.98 -12.81 0.83
N LEU A 284 5.06 -13.73 0.54
CA LEU A 284 4.36 -14.53 1.54
C LEU A 284 4.84 -15.98 1.50
N ASP A 285 5.11 -16.53 2.68
CA ASP A 285 5.32 -17.95 2.92
C ASP A 285 4.08 -18.52 3.63
N LYS A 286 3.33 -19.35 2.89
CA LYS A 286 2.14 -20.06 3.37
C LYS A 286 2.41 -21.53 3.67
N GLY A 287 3.67 -21.84 4.02
CA GLY A 287 4.09 -23.16 4.48
C GLY A 287 3.38 -23.63 5.75
N GLU A 288 3.96 -24.61 6.43
CA GLU A 288 3.40 -25.12 7.68
C GLU A 288 3.44 -24.05 8.79
N GLY A 289 2.26 -23.61 9.26
CA GLY A 289 2.08 -22.72 10.41
C GLY A 289 1.58 -21.32 10.06
N VAL A 290 1.96 -20.34 10.89
CA VAL A 290 1.63 -18.91 10.72
C VAL A 290 2.25 -18.37 9.43
N GLU A 291 1.44 -17.69 8.62
CA GLU A 291 1.89 -16.96 7.43
C GLU A 291 3.09 -16.05 7.78
N LYS A 292 4.21 -16.24 7.09
CA LYS A 292 5.38 -15.35 7.23
C LYS A 292 5.43 -14.40 6.04
N GLN A 293 5.76 -13.15 6.34
CA GLN A 293 5.87 -12.07 5.37
C GLN A 293 7.31 -11.57 5.35
N SER A 294 7.92 -11.43 4.17
CA SER A 294 9.21 -10.75 4.01
C SER A 294 9.06 -9.25 4.19
N ARG A 295 10.17 -8.52 4.22
CA ARG A 295 10.14 -7.08 3.92
C ARG A 295 9.75 -6.83 2.46
N SER A 296 9.28 -5.62 2.18
CA SER A 296 8.87 -5.22 0.83
C SER A 296 10.05 -5.27 -0.14
N ILE A 297 9.83 -5.79 -1.35
CA ILE A 297 10.84 -5.78 -2.41
C ILE A 297 11.30 -4.37 -2.77
N LEU A 298 10.48 -3.35 -2.48
CA LEU A 298 10.82 -1.94 -2.69
C LEU A 298 11.87 -1.44 -1.68
N GLU A 299 11.90 -2.00 -0.47
CA GLU A 299 12.83 -1.62 0.58
C GLU A 299 14.16 -2.36 0.45
N VAL A 300 14.09 -3.68 0.24
CA VAL A 300 15.26 -4.56 0.36
C VAL A 300 15.71 -5.20 -0.95
N GLY A 301 14.95 -5.03 -2.03
CA GLY A 301 15.17 -5.71 -3.31
C GLY A 301 14.70 -7.16 -3.30
N VAL A 302 14.50 -7.72 -4.49
CA VAL A 302 13.89 -9.04 -4.69
C VAL A 302 14.69 -10.17 -4.06
N GLN A 303 16.02 -10.22 -4.26
CA GLN A 303 16.85 -11.34 -3.77
C GLN A 303 16.89 -11.42 -2.25
N LYS A 304 16.91 -10.26 -1.57
CA LYS A 304 16.92 -10.22 -0.10
C LYS A 304 15.55 -10.59 0.46
N ALA A 305 14.47 -10.06 -0.13
CA ALA A 305 13.12 -10.45 0.25
C ALA A 305 12.87 -11.96 0.03
N LEU A 306 13.35 -12.54 -1.08
CA LEU A 306 13.28 -13.98 -1.34
C LEU A 306 14.01 -14.81 -0.30
N SER A 307 15.15 -14.33 0.22
CA SER A 307 15.91 -15.04 1.27
C SER A 307 15.21 -15.07 2.63
N GLU A 308 14.18 -14.24 2.82
CA GLU A 308 13.41 -14.14 4.08
C GLU A 308 12.20 -15.09 4.09
N VAL A 309 11.87 -15.74 2.97
CA VAL A 309 10.74 -16.67 2.83
C VAL A 309 11.20 -18.04 2.31
N ARG A 310 10.46 -19.11 2.64
CA ARG A 310 10.72 -20.43 2.07
C ARG A 310 10.03 -20.54 0.71
N TRP A 311 10.80 -20.73 -0.36
CA TRP A 311 10.27 -21.09 -1.68
C TRP A 311 10.85 -22.43 -2.15
N ASP A 312 9.96 -23.40 -2.41
CA ASP A 312 10.33 -24.74 -2.89
C ASP A 312 10.22 -24.80 -4.42
N GLN A 313 11.38 -24.66 -5.08
CA GLN A 313 11.49 -24.71 -6.54
C GLN A 313 11.19 -26.11 -7.11
N ASP A 314 11.44 -27.16 -6.34
CA ASP A 314 11.19 -28.52 -6.80
C ASP A 314 9.70 -28.84 -6.74
N ALA A 315 9.00 -28.42 -5.67
CA ALA A 315 7.55 -28.47 -5.60
C ALA A 315 6.89 -27.62 -6.72
N PHE A 316 7.45 -26.45 -7.05
CA PHE A 316 7.00 -25.62 -8.19
C PHE A 316 7.08 -26.36 -9.53
N LYS A 317 8.16 -27.11 -9.78
CA LYS A 317 8.31 -27.92 -11.00
C LYS A 317 7.36 -29.12 -10.98
N GLN A 318 7.27 -29.84 -9.86
CA GLN A 318 6.45 -31.04 -9.71
C GLN A 318 4.95 -30.77 -9.93
N ARG A 319 4.43 -29.61 -9.51
CA ARG A 319 3.03 -29.21 -9.78
C ARG A 319 2.75 -28.72 -11.21
N GLY A 320 3.73 -28.84 -12.12
CA GLY A 320 3.64 -28.33 -13.50
C GLY A 320 3.53 -26.81 -13.55
N GLY A 321 4.31 -26.12 -12.73
CA GLY A 321 4.40 -24.65 -12.69
C GLY A 321 4.93 -24.05 -13.99
N LEU A 322 5.75 -24.81 -14.73
CA LEU A 322 6.21 -24.52 -16.09
C LEU A 322 5.30 -25.22 -17.11
N TYR A 323 4.70 -24.44 -18.01
CA TYR A 323 3.80 -24.92 -19.07
C TYR A 323 3.67 -23.86 -20.16
N GLU A 324 3.13 -24.21 -21.32
CA GLU A 324 2.88 -23.25 -22.40
C GLU A 324 1.77 -22.25 -22.01
N TRP A 325 2.19 -21.03 -21.67
CA TRP A 325 1.37 -20.00 -21.04
C TRP A 325 1.16 -18.74 -21.87
N THR A 326 1.74 -18.69 -23.08
CA THR A 326 1.53 -17.63 -24.07
C THR A 326 0.23 -17.88 -24.81
N LYS A 327 -0.50 -16.83 -25.19
CA LYS A 327 -1.61 -16.95 -26.15
C LYS A 327 -1.10 -17.41 -27.52
N ASP A 328 -1.96 -18.08 -28.27
CA ASP A 328 -1.63 -18.47 -29.64
C ASP A 328 -1.66 -17.21 -30.52
N VAL A 329 -0.58 -16.93 -31.25
CA VAL A 329 -0.53 -15.79 -32.18
C VAL A 329 -1.38 -16.17 -33.40
N VAL A 330 -2.41 -15.37 -33.69
CA VAL A 330 -3.15 -15.51 -34.95
C VAL A 330 -2.22 -15.05 -36.08
N GLU A 331 -1.53 -15.99 -36.72
CA GLU A 331 -0.72 -15.74 -37.90
C GLU A 331 -1.66 -15.37 -39.07
N GLY A 332 -1.60 -14.10 -39.49
CA GLY A 332 -2.40 -13.64 -40.62
C GLY A 332 -2.43 -12.13 -40.82
N MET A 333 -1.26 -11.47 -40.90
CA MET A 333 -1.04 -10.27 -41.73
C MET A 333 0.42 -9.79 -41.57
N GLU A 334 1.32 -10.35 -42.37
CA GLU A 334 2.54 -9.65 -42.79
C GLU A 334 2.52 -9.51 -44.32
N GLY A 335 2.80 -8.29 -44.80
CA GLY A 335 3.32 -8.04 -46.14
C GLY A 335 2.60 -6.98 -46.97
N GLY A 336 3.05 -5.72 -46.89
CA GLY A 336 2.71 -4.70 -47.89
C GLY A 336 3.07 -3.26 -47.52
N CYS A 337 4.33 -2.88 -47.72
CA CYS A 337 4.79 -1.50 -47.67
C CYS A 337 4.12 -0.65 -48.77
N GLY A 338 3.62 0.54 -48.44
CA GLY A 338 3.19 1.51 -49.45
C GLY A 338 2.38 2.70 -48.92
N SER A 339 3.10 3.76 -48.56
CA SER A 339 2.72 5.17 -48.75
C SER A 339 1.54 5.74 -47.95
N GLY A 340 1.72 6.99 -47.51
CA GLY A 340 0.74 7.73 -46.73
C GLY A 340 -0.55 8.10 -47.49
N ASP A 341 -1.41 8.80 -46.74
CA ASP A 341 -2.73 9.31 -47.09
C ASP A 341 -3.86 8.27 -47.14
N LYS A 342 -4.52 8.10 -45.98
CA LYS A 342 -5.99 8.19 -45.79
C LYS A 342 -6.38 7.79 -44.36
N MET A 343 -6.26 8.74 -43.43
CA MET A 343 -7.01 8.73 -42.16
C MET A 343 -7.54 10.15 -41.94
N LYS A 344 -8.50 10.55 -42.76
CA LYS A 344 -9.21 11.84 -42.64
C LYS A 344 -10.58 11.73 -43.28
N THR A 345 -11.50 10.99 -42.66
CA THR A 345 -12.97 11.17 -42.71
C THR A 345 -13.65 10.00 -42.02
N LEU A 346 -14.05 10.20 -40.76
CA LEU A 346 -15.22 9.56 -40.09
C LEU A 346 -15.35 10.14 -38.67
N LEU A 347 -15.37 11.46 -38.62
CA LEU A 347 -16.05 12.27 -37.62
C LEU A 347 -16.92 13.18 -38.48
N ASP A 348 -18.23 13.01 -38.39
CA ASP A 348 -19.28 13.99 -38.71
C ASP A 348 -20.59 13.26 -39.05
N CYS A 349 -21.39 13.00 -38.02
CA CYS A 349 -22.86 13.03 -38.07
C CYS A 349 -23.39 12.88 -36.64
N GLU A 350 -23.23 13.91 -35.82
CA GLU A 350 -23.99 14.08 -34.58
C GLU A 350 -25.30 14.79 -34.93
N SER A 351 -26.44 14.17 -34.60
CA SER A 351 -27.77 14.79 -34.66
C SER A 351 -27.85 15.90 -33.60
N GLN A 352 -28.12 17.12 -34.04
CA GLN A 352 -28.19 18.35 -33.24
C GLN A 352 -29.31 18.37 -32.17
N GLU A 353 -30.13 17.33 -32.05
CA GLU A 353 -31.21 17.28 -31.04
C GLU A 353 -30.83 16.49 -29.78
N ASP A 354 -29.82 15.61 -29.82
CA ASP A 354 -29.35 14.86 -28.64
C ASP A 354 -28.31 15.61 -27.81
N GLN A 355 -27.68 16.65 -28.37
CA GLN A 355 -26.70 17.49 -27.65
C GLN A 355 -27.35 18.50 -26.68
N MET A 356 -28.65 18.77 -26.78
CA MET A 356 -29.35 19.65 -25.82
C MET A 356 -29.79 18.91 -24.55
N ALA A 357 -30.03 17.59 -24.61
CA ALA A 357 -30.48 16.82 -23.46
C ALA A 357 -29.32 16.32 -22.56
N LEU A 358 -28.11 16.11 -23.11
CA LEU A 358 -26.93 15.69 -22.34
C LEU A 358 -26.12 16.83 -21.70
N LYS A 359 -26.35 18.10 -22.10
CA LYS A 359 -25.71 19.27 -21.49
C LYS A 359 -26.42 19.80 -20.23
N ALA A 360 -27.58 19.24 -19.87
CA ALA A 360 -28.35 19.67 -18.71
C ALA A 360 -28.02 18.92 -17.40
N THR A 361 -27.10 17.96 -17.42
CA THR A 361 -26.61 17.27 -16.20
C THR A 361 -25.08 17.17 -16.13
N ALA A 362 -24.38 18.17 -16.69
CA ALA A 362 -23.01 18.45 -16.29
C ALA A 362 -23.04 19.12 -14.90
N SER A 363 -22.86 18.30 -13.87
CA SER A 363 -22.44 18.77 -12.54
C SER A 363 -21.28 19.76 -12.72
N MET A 364 -21.47 20.99 -12.27
CA MET A 364 -20.43 22.03 -12.21
C MET A 364 -19.09 21.43 -11.77
N LEU A 365 -18.07 21.48 -12.63
CA LEU A 365 -16.68 21.22 -12.23
C LEU A 365 -16.32 22.27 -11.17
N LYS A 366 -16.17 21.80 -9.93
CA LYS A 366 -15.94 22.66 -8.76
C LYS A 366 -14.45 22.93 -8.62
N ARG A 367 -14.11 24.18 -8.32
CA ARG A 367 -12.83 24.54 -7.73
C ARG A 367 -12.73 23.88 -6.35
N ILE A 368 -11.81 22.95 -6.16
CA ILE A 368 -11.58 22.26 -4.88
C ILE A 368 -10.31 22.81 -4.25
N VAL A 369 -10.44 23.37 -3.04
CA VAL A 369 -9.32 23.83 -2.21
C VAL A 369 -9.07 22.77 -1.16
N SER A 370 -7.83 22.28 -1.06
CA SER A 370 -7.43 21.28 -0.07
C SER A 370 -6.10 21.60 0.56
N ASN A 371 -5.95 21.12 1.79
CA ASN A 371 -4.74 21.25 2.58
C ASN A 371 -4.08 19.89 2.75
N VAL A 372 -2.76 19.87 2.68
CA VAL A 372 -1.91 18.74 3.03
C VAL A 372 -1.01 19.15 4.19
N GLU A 373 -1.10 18.38 5.26
CA GLU A 373 -0.19 18.46 6.40
C GLU A 373 0.58 17.14 6.50
N VAL A 374 1.90 17.25 6.50
CA VAL A 374 2.80 16.14 6.81
C VAL A 374 3.62 16.47 8.03
N GLU A 375 3.80 15.49 8.90
CA GLU A 375 4.57 15.66 10.14
C GLU A 375 5.55 14.50 10.37
N ARG A 376 6.68 14.82 11.01
CA ARG A 376 7.64 13.83 11.51
C ARG A 376 8.11 14.17 12.91
N LYS A 377 8.12 13.15 13.76
CA LYS A 377 8.42 13.27 15.19
C LYS A 377 9.92 13.14 15.49
N PHE A 378 10.40 13.84 16.51
CA PHE A 378 11.74 13.73 17.08
C PHE A 378 11.71 13.93 18.59
N ASN A 379 12.75 13.46 19.27
CA ASN A 379 12.96 13.72 20.70
C ASN A 379 13.78 15.00 20.87
N PRO A 380 13.23 16.06 21.48
CA PRO A 380 14.01 17.28 21.73
C PRO A 380 15.10 16.99 22.75
N GLY A 381 16.36 17.07 22.31
CA GLY A 381 17.53 16.87 23.16
C GLY A 381 18.06 18.16 23.81
N PRO A 382 19.08 18.07 24.68
CA PRO A 382 19.68 19.23 25.34
C PRO A 382 20.19 20.31 24.36
N LYS A 383 20.72 19.88 23.21
CA LYS A 383 21.20 20.78 22.15
C LYS A 383 20.07 21.55 21.49
N PHE A 384 18.91 20.90 21.25
CA PHE A 384 17.70 21.56 20.75
C PHE A 384 17.27 22.68 21.70
N ALA A 385 17.15 22.37 23.00
CA ALA A 385 16.80 23.36 24.01
C ALA A 385 17.80 24.53 23.99
N SER A 386 19.10 24.28 23.97
CA SER A 386 20.11 25.35 23.97
C SER A 386 20.10 26.26 22.74
N LEU A 387 19.68 25.76 21.56
CA LEU A 387 19.75 26.49 20.29
C LEU A 387 18.48 27.30 19.99
N LEU A 388 17.32 26.81 20.40
CA LEU A 388 16.01 27.38 20.03
C LEU A 388 15.30 28.08 21.20
N THR A 389 15.70 27.83 22.46
CA THR A 389 15.16 28.57 23.63
C THR A 389 16.04 29.75 24.07
N SER A 390 17.29 29.86 23.61
CA SER A 390 18.19 30.98 23.97
C SER A 390 17.95 32.27 23.18
N SER A 391 16.95 32.33 22.28
CA SER A 391 16.66 33.51 21.47
C SER A 391 15.80 34.57 22.17
N THR A 392 15.51 34.42 23.46
CA THR A 392 14.69 35.37 24.24
C THR A 392 15.57 36.32 25.08
N GLN A 393 16.19 37.32 24.45
CA GLN A 393 16.47 38.61 25.10
C GLN A 393 16.26 39.77 24.11
N THR A 394 15.12 40.44 24.29
CA THR A 394 14.84 41.89 24.13
C THR A 394 15.81 42.72 23.28
N SER A 395 15.32 43.24 22.16
CA SER A 395 15.71 44.57 21.67
C SER A 395 14.50 45.50 21.74
N THR A 396 14.40 46.27 22.83
CA THR A 396 13.62 47.49 22.90
C THR A 396 14.26 48.53 21.99
N GLN A 397 13.46 49.10 21.08
CA GLN A 397 13.68 50.32 20.30
C GLN A 397 14.78 50.33 19.23
N GLY A 398 14.34 50.65 18.00
CA GLY A 398 15.09 51.52 17.09
C GLY A 398 16.17 50.85 16.23
N GLN A 399 15.95 50.90 14.91
CA GLN A 399 16.95 50.91 13.84
C GLN A 399 18.41 50.60 14.24
N HIS A 400 18.84 49.34 14.13
CA HIS A 400 20.09 48.94 13.49
C HIS A 400 20.20 47.41 13.41
N GLN A 401 20.51 46.91 12.21
CA GLN A 401 21.03 45.56 12.00
C GLN A 401 22.39 45.45 12.71
N GLU A 402 22.45 44.71 13.82
CA GLU A 402 23.73 44.26 14.39
C GLU A 402 23.84 42.74 14.37
N HIS A 403 24.85 42.29 13.62
CA HIS A 403 25.38 40.94 13.66
C HIS A 403 26.01 40.68 15.03
N ILE A 404 25.40 39.82 15.84
CA ILE A 404 26.10 39.20 16.97
C ILE A 404 26.48 37.77 16.57
N ASN A 405 27.76 37.47 16.74
CA ASN A 405 28.41 36.20 16.42
C ASN A 405 28.92 35.60 17.74
N ARG A 406 28.39 34.44 18.16
CA ARG A 406 29.06 33.50 19.09
C ARG A 406 28.46 32.08 18.96
N ASN A 407 29.05 31.36 18.01
CA ASN A 407 29.52 29.96 18.07
C ASN A 407 28.63 28.72 17.93
N GLU A 408 27.31 28.79 17.85
CA GLU A 408 26.54 27.74 17.16
C GLU A 408 25.35 28.40 16.46
N ARG A 409 25.57 28.92 15.24
CA ARG A 409 24.44 29.38 14.42
C ARG A 409 23.66 28.15 13.99
N LEU A 410 22.36 28.17 14.25
CA LEU A 410 21.44 27.24 13.61
C LEU A 410 21.74 27.23 12.10
N PRO A 411 21.85 26.04 11.49
CA PRO A 411 22.14 25.94 10.06
C PRO A 411 20.99 26.48 9.19
N PHE A 412 19.84 26.82 9.79
CA PHE A 412 18.66 27.41 9.16
C PHE A 412 18.15 28.58 10.01
N SER A 413 17.39 29.51 9.43
CA SER A 413 16.81 30.65 10.16
C SER A 413 15.35 30.41 10.49
N VAL A 414 14.94 30.74 11.72
CA VAL A 414 13.57 30.59 12.21
C VAL A 414 13.02 31.90 12.78
N ILE A 415 11.69 32.01 12.85
CA ILE A 415 10.98 33.00 13.66
C ILE A 415 10.18 32.28 14.74
N ASN A 416 10.19 32.80 15.97
CA ASN A 416 9.51 32.20 17.10
C ASN A 416 8.09 32.78 17.24
N HIS A 417 7.10 31.92 17.41
CA HIS A 417 5.73 32.31 17.72
C HIS A 417 5.49 32.36 19.25
N PRO A 418 4.54 33.18 19.73
CA PRO A 418 4.16 33.16 21.14
C PRO A 418 3.75 31.74 21.58
N GLY A 419 4.24 31.31 22.74
CA GLY A 419 3.88 30.00 23.30
C GLY A 419 2.37 29.87 23.49
N GLN A 420 1.85 28.66 23.31
CA GLN A 420 0.43 28.38 23.46
C GLN A 420 0.21 27.36 24.58
N LEU A 421 -0.83 27.57 25.38
CA LEU A 421 -1.34 26.57 26.30
C LEU A 421 -2.60 25.97 25.67
N ILE A 422 -2.52 24.70 25.31
CA ILE A 422 -3.57 23.98 24.60
C ILE A 422 -4.17 22.94 25.54
N ARG A 423 -5.48 22.94 25.72
CA ARG A 423 -6.21 21.86 26.39
C ARG A 423 -7.01 21.10 25.34
N ASP A 424 -6.69 19.82 25.18
CA ASP A 424 -7.34 18.91 24.25
C ASP A 424 -8.09 17.81 25.04
N THR A 425 -9.41 17.86 24.98
CA THR A 425 -10.28 16.77 25.45
C THR A 425 -10.57 15.84 24.27
N TYR A 426 -10.00 14.64 24.28
CA TYR A 426 -10.18 13.64 23.23
C TYR A 426 -11.41 12.79 23.49
N TYR A 427 -12.12 12.46 22.41
CA TYR A 427 -13.33 11.66 22.41
C TYR A 427 -13.13 10.42 21.56
N ASP A 428 -13.56 9.27 22.09
CA ASP A 428 -13.60 8.00 21.38
C ASP A 428 -14.84 7.21 21.80
N THR A 429 -15.04 6.06 21.19
CA THR A 429 -15.97 5.01 21.60
C THR A 429 -15.47 4.28 22.86
N LYS A 430 -16.31 3.40 23.43
CA LYS A 430 -15.94 2.58 24.59
C LYS A 430 -14.79 1.61 24.34
N ASP A 431 -14.59 1.21 23.10
CA ASP A 431 -13.63 0.19 22.68
C ASP A 431 -12.48 0.78 21.83
N ASP A 432 -12.21 2.08 21.94
CA ASP A 432 -11.15 2.81 21.22
C ASP A 432 -11.21 2.66 19.68
N HIS A 433 -12.43 2.51 19.15
CA HIS A 433 -12.70 2.22 17.74
C HIS A 433 -12.34 3.36 16.79
N LEU A 434 -12.48 4.64 17.17
CA LEU A 434 -12.18 5.76 16.27
C LEU A 434 -10.67 5.91 16.05
N CYS A 435 -9.88 5.83 17.13
CA CYS A 435 -8.43 5.83 17.04
C CYS A 435 -7.92 4.67 16.17
N ALA A 436 -8.51 3.46 16.31
CA ALA A 436 -8.17 2.30 15.47
C ALA A 436 -8.51 2.51 13.98
N LEU A 437 -9.52 3.32 13.67
CA LEU A 437 -9.88 3.72 12.31
C LEU A 437 -9.07 4.94 11.80
N GLY A 438 -8.16 5.48 12.62
CA GLY A 438 -7.31 6.61 12.26
C GLY A 438 -8.00 7.98 12.32
N LEU A 439 -9.04 8.11 13.15
CA LEU A 439 -9.76 9.36 13.41
C LEU A 439 -9.60 9.78 14.87
N TRP A 440 -9.02 10.94 15.12
CA TRP A 440 -8.91 11.54 16.45
C TRP A 440 -9.85 12.73 16.56
N VAL A 441 -10.87 12.61 17.41
CA VAL A 441 -11.85 13.66 17.66
C VAL A 441 -11.52 14.34 18.97
N ARG A 442 -11.47 15.68 18.99
CA ARG A 442 -11.17 16.45 20.20
C ARG A 442 -11.95 17.76 20.29
N GLN A 443 -12.14 18.21 21.52
CA GLN A 443 -12.44 19.60 21.83
C GLN A 443 -11.14 20.28 22.26
N ARG A 444 -10.81 21.38 21.59
CA ARG A 444 -9.56 22.12 21.77
C ARG A 444 -9.85 23.51 22.30
N ASN A 445 -9.13 23.90 23.36
CA ASN A 445 -9.09 25.26 23.86
C ASN A 445 -7.64 25.76 23.82
N ILE A 446 -7.38 26.86 23.11
CA ILE A 446 -6.05 27.46 22.95
C ILE A 446 -6.02 28.80 23.68
N ASN A 447 -5.10 28.91 24.64
CA ASN A 447 -4.76 30.16 25.30
C ASN A 447 -3.36 30.61 24.86
N ILE A 448 -3.27 31.75 24.18
CA ILE A 448 -1.99 32.32 23.77
C ILE A 448 -1.30 32.92 25.00
N LEU A 449 -0.09 32.45 25.30
CA LEU A 449 0.71 32.96 26.40
C LEU A 449 1.36 34.28 25.98
N PRO A 450 1.20 35.38 26.76
CA PRO A 450 2.00 36.57 26.53
C PRO A 450 3.49 36.22 26.65
N LEU A 451 4.33 36.72 25.73
CA LEU A 451 5.77 36.69 25.92
C LEU A 451 6.09 37.35 27.28
N ASN A 452 6.57 36.56 28.25
CA ASN A 452 6.97 36.95 29.62
C ASN A 452 5.86 37.06 30.70
N SER A 453 4.85 36.20 30.72
CA SER A 453 3.91 36.09 31.86
C SER A 453 4.14 34.83 32.69
N THR A 454 4.42 34.99 34.00
CA THR A 454 4.44 33.91 35.02
C THR A 454 3.14 33.85 35.83
N LEU A 455 2.05 34.46 35.37
CA LEU A 455 0.77 34.45 36.09
C LEU A 455 -0.08 33.22 35.73
N PRO A 456 -0.78 32.62 36.71
CA PRO A 456 -1.65 31.48 36.47
C PRO A 456 -2.85 31.90 35.62
N ILE A 457 -3.10 31.16 34.55
CA ILE A 457 -4.12 31.48 33.55
C ILE A 457 -5.44 30.92 34.05
N THR A 458 -6.41 31.81 34.23
CA THR A 458 -7.79 31.46 34.54
C THR A 458 -8.44 30.78 33.34
N ASP A 459 -9.03 29.60 33.57
CA ASP A 459 -9.73 28.74 32.60
C ASP A 459 -10.92 29.50 31.97
N HIS A 460 -10.68 30.24 30.89
CA HIS A 460 -11.75 30.84 30.10
C HIS A 460 -12.39 29.72 29.25
N LYS A 461 -13.52 29.18 29.73
CA LYS A 461 -14.33 28.16 29.07
C LYS A 461 -14.90 28.59 27.69
N ASP A 462 -14.78 29.86 27.32
CA ASP A 462 -15.55 30.45 26.22
C ASP A 462 -14.96 30.26 24.81
N ASN A 463 -13.82 29.57 24.64
CA ASN A 463 -13.18 29.41 23.33
C ASN A 463 -12.85 27.95 22.96
N THR A 464 -13.69 27.01 23.40
CA THR A 464 -13.52 25.59 23.09
C THR A 464 -14.14 25.25 21.73
N GLU A 465 -13.34 24.78 20.79
CA GLU A 465 -13.79 24.40 19.44
C GLU A 465 -13.64 22.90 19.18
N TRP A 466 -14.51 22.35 18.35
CA TRP A 466 -14.39 20.96 17.89
C TRP A 466 -13.38 20.88 16.76
N ASN A 467 -12.48 19.91 16.85
CA ASN A 467 -11.49 19.61 15.83
C ASN A 467 -11.39 18.09 15.65
N ALA A 468 -11.17 17.63 14.43
CA ALA A 468 -10.90 16.23 14.13
C ALA A 468 -9.68 16.10 13.23
N LYS A 469 -8.78 15.18 13.57
CA LYS A 469 -7.59 14.84 12.77
C LYS A 469 -7.80 13.45 12.17
N VAL A 470 -7.78 13.35 10.84
CA VAL A 470 -7.92 12.08 10.10
C VAL A 470 -6.60 11.71 9.48
N ARG A 471 -6.09 10.50 9.75
CA ARG A 471 -4.89 9.99 9.10
C ARG A 471 -5.23 9.53 7.68
N LEU A 472 -4.55 10.12 6.69
CA LEU A 472 -4.62 9.70 5.29
C LEU A 472 -3.60 8.62 4.93
N GLY A 473 -2.48 8.59 5.65
CA GLY A 473 -1.37 7.67 5.36
C GLY A 473 -0.16 7.89 6.27
N GLY A 474 0.87 7.08 6.04
CA GLY A 474 2.11 7.09 6.82
C GLY A 474 2.13 6.11 7.99
N HIS A 475 3.21 6.13 8.77
CA HIS A 475 3.49 5.27 9.92
C HIS A 475 3.89 6.11 11.15
N PHE A 476 4.29 5.44 12.24
CA PHE A 476 4.59 6.09 13.52
C PHE A 476 5.64 7.24 13.46
N ARG A 477 6.55 7.24 12.46
CA ARG A 477 7.52 8.33 12.27
C ARG A 477 7.02 9.44 11.36
N ASN A 478 6.28 9.07 10.30
CA ASN A 478 5.90 9.93 9.20
C ASN A 478 4.40 9.83 9.06
N SER A 479 3.65 10.87 9.39
CA SER A 479 2.19 10.81 9.30
C SER A 479 1.66 11.89 8.37
N GLN A 480 0.57 11.56 7.67
CA GLN A 480 -0.15 12.46 6.79
C GLN A 480 -1.57 12.63 7.32
N PHE A 481 -2.00 13.88 7.46
CA PHE A 481 -3.26 14.20 8.12
C PHE A 481 -4.10 15.21 7.36
N VAL A 482 -5.39 15.20 7.69
CA VAL A 482 -6.34 16.28 7.42
C VAL A 482 -6.95 16.71 8.74
N GLU A 483 -6.96 18.00 9.00
CA GLU A 483 -7.73 18.57 10.10
C GLU A 483 -9.07 19.13 9.61
N TYR A 484 -10.10 18.89 10.41
CA TYR A 484 -11.46 19.39 10.21
C TYR A 484 -11.89 20.18 11.44
N ASP A 485 -12.09 21.49 11.26
CA ASP A 485 -12.54 22.38 12.33
C ASP A 485 -14.04 22.63 12.30
N GLY A 486 -14.61 22.75 13.50
CA GLY A 486 -16.00 23.06 13.74
C GLY A 486 -16.89 21.83 13.86
N LYS A 487 -17.87 21.90 14.78
CA LYS A 487 -18.73 20.78 15.17
C LYS A 487 -19.39 20.07 13.98
N LYS A 488 -19.83 20.83 12.98
CA LYS A 488 -20.53 20.29 11.81
C LYS A 488 -19.62 19.38 10.97
N LYS A 489 -18.42 19.85 10.60
CA LYS A 489 -17.47 19.06 9.79
C LYS A 489 -16.99 17.82 10.54
N VAL A 490 -16.70 17.98 11.84
CA VAL A 490 -16.32 16.87 12.71
C VAL A 490 -17.43 15.81 12.79
N SER A 491 -18.69 16.23 12.95
CA SER A 491 -19.83 15.29 13.01
C SER A 491 -20.05 14.54 11.68
N GLU A 492 -19.93 15.24 10.56
CA GLU A 492 -19.99 14.62 9.22
C GLU A 492 -18.88 13.58 9.03
N GLU A 493 -17.68 13.86 9.52
CA GLU A 493 -16.54 12.95 9.41
C GLU A 493 -16.67 11.71 10.31
N VAL A 494 -17.18 11.88 11.55
CA VAL A 494 -17.50 10.75 12.43
C VAL A 494 -18.53 9.83 11.77
N LEU A 495 -19.59 10.38 11.18
CA LEU A 495 -20.58 9.61 10.43
C LEU A 495 -19.94 8.90 9.22
N ARG A 496 -19.09 9.61 8.46
CA ARG A 496 -18.43 9.05 7.27
C ARG A 496 -17.54 7.86 7.63
N ILE A 497 -16.66 7.99 8.61
CA ILE A 497 -15.70 6.95 9.02
C ILE A 497 -16.41 5.77 9.68
N THR A 498 -17.47 6.00 10.44
CA THR A 498 -18.24 4.93 11.09
C THR A 498 -19.34 4.33 10.21
N ASN A 499 -19.45 4.74 8.94
CA ASN A 499 -20.53 4.35 8.01
C ASN A 499 -21.94 4.57 8.61
N SER A 500 -22.17 5.76 9.16
CA SER A 500 -23.42 6.23 9.78
C SER A 500 -23.88 5.44 11.01
N LYS A 501 -22.99 4.63 11.62
CA LYS A 501 -23.33 3.82 12.81
C LYS A 501 -23.31 4.63 14.10
N MET A 502 -22.56 5.73 14.15
CA MET A 502 -22.35 6.53 15.37
C MET A 502 -22.38 8.02 15.07
N ARG A 503 -22.91 8.80 16.01
CA ARG A 503 -22.89 10.26 15.96
C ARG A 503 -21.85 10.81 16.92
N LEU A 504 -21.45 12.06 16.70
CA LEU A 504 -20.52 12.78 17.57
C LEU A 504 -20.99 12.79 19.03
N GLU A 505 -22.30 12.86 19.27
CA GLU A 505 -22.91 12.87 20.59
C GLU A 505 -22.82 11.51 21.33
N ASP A 506 -22.55 10.42 20.60
CA ASP A 506 -22.47 9.09 21.17
C ASP A 506 -21.05 8.75 21.68
N LEU A 507 -20.08 9.65 21.48
CA LEU A 507 -18.68 9.50 21.92
C LEU A 507 -18.51 9.86 23.40
N GLN A 508 -17.53 9.24 24.04
CA GLN A 508 -17.15 9.48 25.42
C GLN A 508 -15.75 10.09 25.52
N VAL A 509 -15.48 10.81 26.62
CA VAL A 509 -14.15 11.36 26.88
C VAL A 509 -13.16 10.20 27.08
N ALA A 510 -12.16 10.14 26.22
CA ALA A 510 -11.08 9.15 26.27
C ALA A 510 -9.89 9.64 27.12
N SER A 511 -9.51 10.92 26.95
CA SER A 511 -8.43 11.57 27.70
C SER A 511 -8.58 13.09 27.68
N ASP A 512 -8.07 13.78 28.70
CA ASP A 512 -8.00 15.25 28.78
C ASP A 512 -6.55 15.67 29.03
N LEU A 513 -5.93 16.29 28.03
CA LEU A 513 -4.51 16.60 28.01
C LEU A 513 -4.27 18.10 27.91
N GLN A 514 -3.28 18.60 28.63
CA GLN A 514 -2.79 19.96 28.55
C GLN A 514 -1.39 19.95 27.92
N SER A 515 -1.21 20.67 26.81
CA SER A 515 0.08 20.83 26.12
C SER A 515 0.56 22.29 26.23
N ARG A 516 1.78 22.50 26.71
CA ARG A 516 2.51 23.75 26.49
C ARG A 516 3.26 23.64 25.18
N ARG A 517 2.79 24.35 24.16
CA ARG A 517 3.31 24.33 22.80
C ARG A 517 4.26 25.51 22.58
N THR A 518 5.43 25.22 22.02
CA THR A 518 6.34 26.21 21.46
C THR A 518 6.50 25.94 19.97
N GLU A 519 6.41 26.97 19.13
CA GLU A 519 6.37 26.86 17.67
C GLU A 519 7.37 27.83 17.03
N TRP A 520 8.14 27.33 16.07
CA TRP A 520 9.07 28.12 15.27
C TRP A 520 8.79 27.89 13.78
N GLU A 521 8.60 28.96 13.01
CA GLU A 521 8.49 28.88 11.54
C GLU A 521 9.86 29.00 10.88
N VAL A 522 10.18 28.07 9.98
CA VAL A 522 11.45 28.04 9.25
C VAL A 522 11.38 29.00 8.06
N LEU A 523 12.23 30.04 8.06
CA LEU A 523 12.27 31.05 7.01
C LEU A 523 13.26 30.71 5.89
N ARG A 524 14.40 30.11 6.23
CA ARG A 524 15.46 29.73 5.27
C ARG A 524 16.17 28.47 5.69
N LEU A 525 16.41 27.57 4.74
CA LEU A 525 17.18 26.34 4.87
C LEU A 525 18.70 26.62 4.86
N ALA A 526 19.52 25.58 5.03
CA ALA A 526 20.97 25.69 5.07
C ALA A 526 21.63 26.19 3.77
N ASP A 527 20.95 26.04 2.64
CA ASP A 527 21.39 26.60 1.35
C ASP A 527 20.92 28.06 1.14
N GLY A 528 20.24 28.66 2.12
CA GLY A 528 19.72 30.03 2.10
C GLY A 528 18.38 30.21 1.39
N LYS A 529 17.81 29.16 0.79
CA LYS A 529 16.49 29.21 0.14
C LYS A 529 15.37 29.10 1.17
N ALA A 530 14.18 29.62 0.82
CA ALA A 530 12.98 29.39 1.60
C ALA A 530 12.50 27.93 1.45
N PRO A 531 11.88 27.33 2.48
CA PRO A 531 11.19 26.06 2.34
C PRO A 531 10.13 26.13 1.25
N SER A 532 9.83 25.00 0.60
CA SER A 532 8.92 25.02 -0.55
C SER A 532 7.43 25.03 -0.18
N ALA A 533 7.10 24.85 1.10
CA ALA A 533 5.83 25.28 1.69
C ALA A 533 6.05 25.65 3.17
N LYS A 534 4.99 26.06 3.89
CA LYS A 534 5.13 26.54 5.28
C LYS A 534 5.64 25.38 6.16
N MET A 535 6.84 25.54 6.72
CA MET A 535 7.48 24.56 7.58
C MET A 535 7.58 25.10 9.00
N THR A 536 7.06 24.35 9.96
CA THR A 536 7.06 24.70 11.37
C THR A 536 7.72 23.60 12.19
N ILE A 537 8.45 24.00 13.22
CA ILE A 537 9.00 23.12 14.25
C ILE A 537 8.16 23.37 15.49
N VAL A 538 7.60 22.32 16.04
CA VAL A 538 6.72 22.35 17.19
C VAL A 538 7.30 21.48 18.29
N VAL A 539 7.31 21.98 19.52
CA VAL A 539 7.59 21.17 20.70
C VAL A 539 6.44 21.31 21.67
N ASP A 540 5.96 20.16 22.14
CA ASP A 540 4.87 20.07 23.08
C ASP A 540 5.32 19.37 24.35
N GLU A 541 5.17 20.06 25.48
CA GLU A 541 5.25 19.49 26.82
C GLU A 541 3.84 19.19 27.32
N VAL A 542 3.54 17.91 27.54
CA VAL A 542 2.18 17.41 27.72
C VAL A 542 1.98 16.85 29.11
N THR A 543 0.91 17.28 29.78
CA THR A 543 0.47 16.78 31.08
C THR A 543 -1.01 16.39 31.06
N GLU A 544 -1.45 15.61 32.04
CA GLU A 544 -2.89 15.39 32.28
C GLU A 544 -3.56 16.68 32.79
N ALA A 545 -4.74 17.03 32.26
CA ALA A 545 -5.45 18.25 32.67
C ALA A 545 -6.11 18.10 34.06
N GLY A 546 -6.13 19.18 34.86
CA GLY A 546 -6.93 19.26 36.09
C GLY A 546 -6.29 18.77 37.40
N LYS A 547 -4.99 18.44 37.43
CA LYS A 547 -4.25 18.17 38.68
C LYS A 547 -3.23 19.27 38.93
N GLU A 548 -3.60 20.27 39.72
CA GLU A 548 -2.68 21.31 40.22
C GLU A 548 -1.72 20.80 41.31
N ASN A 549 -1.86 19.55 41.76
CA ASN A 549 -0.97 18.96 42.75
C ASN A 549 0.20 18.24 42.08
N VAL A 550 1.39 18.80 42.32
CA VAL A 550 2.71 18.25 42.01
C VAL A 550 2.93 16.99 42.85
N ASP A 551 2.36 15.88 42.40
CA ASP A 551 2.74 14.55 42.84
C ASP A 551 3.66 13.98 41.74
N GLU A 552 4.80 13.40 42.10
CA GLU A 552 5.79 12.80 41.16
C GLU A 552 5.18 11.70 40.27
N SER A 553 3.92 11.36 40.51
CA SER A 553 3.10 10.38 39.80
C SER A 553 2.26 10.96 38.66
N ALA A 554 2.38 12.25 38.33
CA ALA A 554 1.65 12.90 37.23
C ALA A 554 2.28 12.59 35.86
N PHE A 555 1.44 12.31 34.85
CA PHE A 555 1.90 12.11 33.48
C PHE A 555 2.59 13.38 32.95
N ASN A 556 3.81 13.21 32.43
CA ASN A 556 4.54 14.23 31.69
C ASN A 556 5.23 13.59 30.49
N HIS A 557 5.08 14.17 29.31
CA HIS A 557 5.73 13.72 28.08
C HIS A 557 6.12 14.92 27.21
N THR A 558 7.33 14.91 26.67
CA THR A 558 7.81 15.94 25.73
C THR A 558 8.04 15.33 24.36
N ILE A 559 7.49 15.94 23.33
CA ILE A 559 7.65 15.49 21.95
C ILE A 559 7.86 16.68 21.01
N GLY A 560 8.76 16.51 20.05
CA GLY A 560 8.99 17.45 18.96
C GLY A 560 8.40 16.93 17.66
N GLU A 561 7.82 17.84 16.87
CA GLU A 561 7.27 17.58 15.54
C GLU A 561 7.82 18.64 14.58
N VAL A 562 8.28 18.21 13.41
CA VAL A 562 8.45 19.11 12.26
C VAL A 562 7.23 18.89 11.38
N GLU A 563 6.53 19.96 11.04
CA GLU A 563 5.30 19.95 10.26
C GLU A 563 5.50 20.78 8.99
N LEU A 564 4.89 20.34 7.89
CA LEU A 564 4.92 21.05 6.63
C LEU A 564 3.51 21.11 6.04
N PHE A 565 3.05 22.34 5.81
CA PHE A 565 1.71 22.68 5.37
C PHE A 565 1.72 23.24 3.95
N GLN A 566 0.90 22.64 3.09
CA GLN A 566 0.65 23.15 1.74
C GLN A 566 -0.85 23.18 1.45
N GLU A 567 -1.38 24.37 1.18
CA GLU A 567 -2.66 24.55 0.51
C GLU A 567 -2.46 24.44 -1.01
N PHE A 568 -3.37 23.75 -1.68
CA PHE A 568 -3.39 23.67 -3.14
C PHE A 568 -4.82 23.66 -3.66
N VAL A 569 -4.98 24.14 -4.89
CA VAL A 569 -6.27 24.26 -5.57
C VAL A 569 -6.23 23.42 -6.83
N THR A 570 -7.29 22.65 -7.08
CA THR A 570 -7.52 22.04 -8.38
C THR A 570 -8.73 22.66 -9.05
N GLU A 571 -8.55 23.07 -10.29
CA GLU A 571 -9.61 23.51 -11.19
C GLU A 571 -9.79 22.42 -12.25
N GLU A 572 -11.03 22.15 -12.66
CA GLU A 572 -11.39 21.23 -13.75
C GLU A 572 -11.10 19.72 -13.55
N LYS A 573 -10.50 19.33 -12.41
CA LYS A 573 -10.26 17.92 -12.06
C LYS A 573 -11.46 17.29 -11.34
N ASP A 574 -11.68 15.99 -11.56
CA ASP A 574 -12.64 15.22 -10.76
C ASP A 574 -12.12 14.92 -9.34
N ASP A 575 -13.00 14.47 -8.45
CA ASP A 575 -12.66 14.20 -7.04
C ASP A 575 -11.53 13.17 -6.88
N ALA A 576 -11.40 12.22 -7.81
CA ALA A 576 -10.38 11.18 -7.74
C ALA A 576 -9.00 11.71 -8.17
N GLU A 577 -8.96 12.55 -9.21
CA GLU A 577 -7.74 13.24 -9.65
C GLU A 577 -7.27 14.26 -8.63
N HIS A 578 -8.19 14.96 -7.96
CA HIS A 578 -7.87 15.85 -6.85
C HIS A 578 -7.19 15.09 -5.69
N GLU A 579 -7.76 13.96 -5.28
CA GLU A 579 -7.23 13.13 -4.20
C GLU A 579 -5.89 12.46 -4.58
N ALA A 580 -5.69 12.10 -5.85
CA ALA A 580 -4.41 11.60 -6.34
C ALA A 580 -3.30 12.67 -6.23
N LEU A 581 -3.58 13.90 -6.67
CA LEU A 581 -2.65 15.02 -6.56
C LEU A 581 -2.35 15.35 -5.08
N ARG A 582 -3.36 15.29 -4.23
CA ARG A 582 -3.20 15.48 -2.78
C ARG A 582 -2.14 14.54 -2.20
N LYS A 583 -2.20 13.26 -2.58
CA LYS A 583 -1.26 12.22 -2.13
C LYS A 583 0.14 12.44 -2.69
N GLU A 584 0.26 12.83 -3.95
CA GLU A 584 1.55 13.16 -4.56
C GLU A 584 2.24 14.31 -3.83
N ILE A 585 1.49 15.39 -3.55
CA ILE A 585 1.96 16.51 -2.75
C ILE A 585 2.42 16.02 -1.37
N ALA A 586 1.62 15.21 -0.67
CA ALA A 586 1.99 14.69 0.65
C ALA A 586 3.29 13.87 0.63
N VAL A 587 3.50 13.02 -0.38
CA VAL A 587 4.75 12.25 -0.52
C VAL A 587 5.94 13.19 -0.75
N GLN A 588 5.79 14.17 -1.63
CA GLN A 588 6.84 15.15 -1.91
C GLN A 588 7.22 15.95 -0.67
N ARG A 589 6.21 16.45 0.07
CA ARG A 589 6.43 17.20 1.32
C ARG A 589 7.09 16.35 2.40
N MET A 590 6.70 15.08 2.53
CA MET A 590 7.29 14.17 3.51
C MET A 590 8.78 13.93 3.23
N LYS A 591 9.15 13.80 1.96
CA LYS A 591 10.55 13.65 1.55
C LYS A 591 11.39 14.89 1.89
N GLU A 592 10.87 16.09 1.60
CA GLU A 592 11.54 17.35 1.96
C GLU A 592 11.76 17.47 3.48
N LEU A 593 10.75 17.09 4.26
CA LEU A 593 10.80 17.11 5.71
C LEU A 593 11.83 16.10 6.26
N GLU A 594 11.90 14.91 5.69
CA GLU A 594 12.92 13.90 6.04
C GLU A 594 14.33 14.37 5.69
N GLU A 595 14.54 14.96 4.51
CA GLU A 595 15.83 15.53 4.10
C GLU A 595 16.27 16.65 5.05
N PHE A 596 15.34 17.52 5.45
CA PHE A 596 15.60 18.60 6.42
C PHE A 596 16.02 18.04 7.79
N MET A 597 15.31 17.04 8.32
CA MET A 597 15.66 16.45 9.61
C MET A 597 16.98 15.65 9.57
N LEU A 598 17.23 14.92 8.48
CA LEU A 598 18.47 14.15 8.29
C LEU A 598 19.70 15.04 8.11
N ALA A 599 19.53 16.26 7.59
CA ALA A 599 20.61 17.25 7.52
C ALA A 599 21.02 17.75 8.91
N HIS A 600 20.17 17.59 9.93
CA HIS A 600 20.36 18.14 11.28
C HIS A 600 20.08 17.11 12.39
N PRO A 601 20.79 15.97 12.39
CA PRO A 601 20.50 14.84 13.30
C PRO A 601 20.71 15.18 14.79
N ASP A 602 21.62 16.10 15.10
CA ASP A 602 21.86 16.56 16.47
C ASP A 602 20.71 17.38 17.06
N ILE A 603 19.87 17.96 16.20
CA ILE A 603 18.71 18.78 16.57
C ILE A 603 17.45 17.91 16.59
N PHE A 604 17.32 17.03 15.59
CA PHE A 604 16.13 16.21 15.36
C PHE A 604 16.39 14.71 15.61
N SER A 605 16.78 14.36 16.84
CA SER A 605 17.06 12.96 17.17
C SER A 605 15.80 12.08 17.05
N THR A 606 15.93 10.93 16.39
CA THR A 606 14.86 9.92 16.28
C THR A 606 15.22 8.60 16.98
N ASP A 607 16.28 8.64 17.79
CA ASP A 607 16.75 7.54 18.62
C ASP A 607 16.87 8.03 20.09
N PRO A 608 16.17 7.40 21.05
CA PRO A 608 15.23 6.28 20.90
C PRO A 608 14.01 6.64 20.03
N LYS A 609 13.25 5.64 19.58
CA LYS A 609 12.05 5.86 18.75
C LYS A 609 11.09 6.87 19.43
N PRO A 610 10.76 8.02 18.79
CA PRO A 610 9.85 9.00 19.36
C PRO A 610 8.44 8.43 19.52
N ILE A 611 7.77 8.81 20.60
CA ILE A 611 6.40 8.37 20.95
C ILE A 611 5.49 9.60 20.93
N GLY A 612 4.34 9.50 20.25
CA GLY A 612 3.36 10.58 20.21
C GLY A 612 2.63 10.76 21.56
N LYS A 613 2.00 11.92 21.74
CA LYS A 613 1.34 12.32 23.01
C LYS A 613 0.33 11.30 23.52
N LEU A 614 -0.61 10.89 22.66
CA LEU A 614 -1.68 9.95 23.03
C LEU A 614 -1.13 8.56 23.34
N SER A 615 -0.21 8.04 22.52
CA SER A 615 0.43 6.74 22.77
C SER A 615 1.25 6.72 24.05
N ALA A 616 1.91 7.83 24.39
CA ALA A 616 2.62 7.97 25.67
C ALA A 616 1.63 7.98 26.85
N TYR A 617 0.51 8.70 26.72
CA TYR A 617 -0.52 8.75 27.75
C TYR A 617 -1.19 7.39 27.98
N GLU A 618 -1.56 6.68 26.92
CA GLU A 618 -2.13 5.33 26.99
C GLU A 618 -1.16 4.35 27.67
N THR A 619 0.10 4.35 27.25
CA THR A 619 1.14 3.49 27.86
C THR A 619 1.27 3.75 29.35
N TRP A 620 1.32 5.03 29.75
CA TRP A 620 1.38 5.43 31.16
C TRP A 620 0.12 5.00 31.93
N ARG A 621 -1.07 5.21 31.35
CA ARG A 621 -2.37 4.87 31.96
C ARG A 621 -2.50 3.36 32.18
N THR A 622 -2.10 2.53 31.21
CA THR A 622 -2.13 1.08 31.32
C THR A 622 -1.20 0.57 32.41
N LEU A 623 0.03 1.12 32.49
CA LEU A 623 0.99 0.74 33.53
C LEU A 623 0.47 1.06 34.94
N ARG A 624 -0.26 2.16 35.10
CA ARG A 624 -0.85 2.56 36.39
C ARG A 624 -2.16 1.84 36.73
N GLY A 625 -2.90 1.37 35.73
CA GLY A 625 -4.10 0.54 35.93
C GLY A 625 -3.80 -0.90 36.34
N GLN A 626 -2.55 -1.34 36.17
CA GLN A 626 -2.05 -2.66 36.59
C GLN A 626 -1.37 -2.65 37.97
N SER A 627 -1.18 -1.46 38.59
CA SER A 627 -0.49 -1.28 39.89
C SER A 627 -1.45 -1.23 41.06
#